data_AF-A0A966VWX8-F1
#
_entry.id   AF-A0A966VWX8-F1
#
_cell.length_a   1.000
_cell.length_b   1.000
_cell.length_c   1.000
_cell.angle_alpha   90.00
_cell.angle_beta   90.00
_cell.angle_gamma   90.00
#
_symmetry.space_group_name_H-M   'P 1'
#
loop_
_entity.id
_entity.type
_entity.pdbx_description
1 polymer ?
#
loop_
_entity_poly.entity_id
_entity_poly.type
_entity_poly.pdbx_seq_one_letter_code
_entity_poly.pdbx_strand_id
1 'polypeptide(L)'
;MSKPKNKSKRVGRAVVAPTRRASVHRTPVRSEPVRLARVAKGKKPQYFSDPAIDKLLWMTLTLMEELSVTRDRLDTVERLLASKKLLRKAEIEGWKPDAEAEAERVAARGRYVDRMMRAMHAELEEIAGRGMPKSEEEVVAAVES
;
A
#
# COMPACT_ATOMS: atom_id res chain seq x y z
N MET A 1 13.66 -63.82 -59.38
CA MET A 1 13.26 -62.46 -58.96
C MET A 1 12.50 -61.78 -60.09
N SER A 2 11.22 -61.44 -59.90
CA SER A 2 10.53 -60.32 -60.56
C SER A 2 9.06 -60.35 -60.11
N LYS A 3 8.66 -59.44 -59.22
CA LYS A 3 7.25 -59.15 -58.91
C LYS A 3 6.84 -57.91 -59.69
N PRO A 4 5.71 -57.95 -60.39
CA PRO A 4 4.90 -56.74 -60.59
C PRO A 4 3.38 -57.15 -60.61
N LYS A 5 2.33 -56.37 -60.37
CA LYS A 5 2.00 -54.98 -60.03
C LYS A 5 0.65 -55.06 -59.32
N ASN A 6 0.41 -54.33 -58.22
CA ASN A 6 -0.95 -54.08 -57.75
C ASN A 6 -1.28 -52.60 -57.95
N LYS A 7 -2.33 -52.33 -58.73
CA LYS A 7 -2.77 -50.98 -59.12
C LYS A 7 -3.68 -50.42 -58.02
N SER A 8 -3.20 -49.43 -57.26
CA SER A 8 -4.02 -48.70 -56.29
C SER A 8 -4.83 -47.61 -56.99
N LYS A 9 -6.16 -47.78 -57.03
CA LYS A 9 -7.14 -46.78 -57.49
C LYS A 9 -7.26 -45.68 -56.44
N ARG A 10 -6.86 -44.45 -56.78
CA ARG A 10 -7.17 -43.24 -56.00
C ARG A 10 -8.65 -42.89 -56.16
N VAL A 11 -9.39 -42.85 -55.05
CA VAL A 11 -10.74 -42.28 -54.99
C VAL A 11 -10.62 -40.94 -54.27
N GLY A 12 -10.82 -39.84 -55.01
CA GLY A 12 -10.80 -38.49 -54.47
C GLY A 12 -12.00 -38.23 -53.57
N ARG A 13 -11.75 -37.73 -52.36
CA ARG A 13 -12.78 -37.36 -51.39
C ARG A 13 -13.04 -35.86 -51.52
N ALA A 14 -14.25 -35.48 -51.94
CA ALA A 14 -14.68 -34.10 -52.04
C ALA A 14 -14.72 -33.45 -50.65
N VAL A 15 -13.99 -32.34 -50.47
CA VAL A 15 -13.96 -31.54 -49.24
C VAL A 15 -15.13 -30.56 -49.30
N VAL A 16 -16.13 -30.75 -48.44
CA VAL A 16 -17.25 -29.81 -48.26
C VAL A 16 -16.77 -28.64 -47.41
N ALA A 17 -16.85 -27.42 -47.95
CA ALA A 17 -16.46 -26.20 -47.25
C ALA A 17 -17.43 -25.88 -46.10
N PRO A 18 -16.94 -25.43 -44.91
CA PRO A 18 -17.82 -25.06 -43.81
C PRO A 18 -18.53 -23.73 -44.10
N THR A 19 -19.85 -23.73 -44.00
CA THR A 19 -20.68 -22.52 -44.08
C THR A 19 -20.42 -21.61 -42.88
N ARG A 20 -20.05 -20.36 -43.17
CA ARG A 20 -19.67 -19.34 -42.19
C ARG A 20 -20.92 -18.90 -41.41
N ARG A 21 -21.02 -19.28 -40.12
CA ARG A 21 -22.10 -18.81 -39.23
C ARG A 21 -21.96 -17.31 -39.01
N ALA A 22 -23.02 -16.54 -39.27
CA ALA A 22 -23.05 -15.09 -39.04
C ALA A 22 -22.81 -14.77 -37.55
N SER A 23 -21.92 -13.81 -37.27
CA SER A 23 -21.64 -13.34 -35.92
C SER A 23 -22.84 -12.54 -35.40
N VAL A 24 -23.49 -13.04 -34.36
CA VAL A 24 -24.49 -12.27 -33.61
C VAL A 24 -23.75 -11.16 -32.87
N HIS A 25 -23.97 -9.91 -33.29
CA HIS A 25 -23.44 -8.74 -32.61
C HIS A 25 -24.15 -8.60 -31.26
N ARG A 26 -23.50 -9.04 -30.18
CA ARG A 26 -24.02 -8.89 -28.82
C ARG A 26 -23.70 -7.47 -28.36
N THR A 27 -24.71 -6.63 -28.21
CA THR A 27 -24.58 -5.29 -27.63
C THR A 27 -23.98 -5.41 -26.22
N PRO A 28 -22.92 -4.65 -25.87
CA PRO A 28 -22.35 -4.74 -24.53
C PRO A 28 -23.31 -4.11 -23.53
N VAL A 29 -23.93 -4.95 -22.69
CA VAL A 29 -24.65 -4.49 -21.50
C VAL A 29 -23.61 -3.85 -20.58
N ARG A 30 -23.72 -2.52 -20.36
CA ARG A 30 -22.96 -1.84 -19.31
C ARG A 30 -23.44 -2.38 -17.96
N SER A 31 -22.69 -3.31 -17.37
CA SER A 31 -22.91 -3.73 -16.00
C SER A 31 -22.40 -2.63 -15.07
N GLU A 32 -23.25 -2.15 -14.16
CA GLU A 32 -22.83 -1.29 -13.06
C GLU A 32 -21.64 -1.91 -12.30
N PRO A 33 -20.69 -1.10 -11.80
CA PRO A 33 -19.53 -1.62 -11.12
C PRO A 33 -19.96 -2.37 -9.87
N VAL A 34 -19.79 -3.70 -9.90
CA VAL A 34 -20.08 -4.60 -8.78
C VAL A 34 -19.24 -4.15 -7.58
N ARG A 35 -19.89 -3.59 -6.57
CA ARG A 35 -19.23 -3.22 -5.31
C ARG A 35 -19.16 -4.45 -4.41
N LEU A 36 -18.00 -5.10 -4.42
CA LEU A 36 -17.70 -6.18 -3.48
C LEU A 36 -17.43 -5.58 -2.09
N ALA A 37 -18.06 -6.15 -1.06
CA ALA A 37 -17.71 -5.85 0.31
C ALA A 37 -16.25 -6.28 0.55
N ARG A 38 -15.35 -5.32 0.82
CA ARG A 38 -13.91 -5.57 1.05
C ARG A 38 -13.61 -6.08 2.46
N VAL A 39 -14.56 -6.73 3.12
CA VAL A 39 -14.36 -7.27 4.47
C VAL A 39 -14.53 -8.78 4.38
N ALA A 40 -13.43 -9.50 4.59
CA ALA A 40 -13.44 -10.95 4.64
C ALA A 40 -14.40 -11.43 5.74
N LYS A 41 -15.27 -12.39 5.41
CA LYS A 41 -16.14 -13.03 6.40
C LYS A 41 -15.29 -13.98 7.25
N GLY A 42 -15.01 -13.63 8.50
CA GLY A 42 -14.27 -14.48 9.44
C GLY A 42 -13.77 -13.74 10.68
N LYS A 43 -13.59 -14.46 11.80
CA LYS A 43 -12.89 -13.93 12.97
C LYS A 43 -11.41 -13.76 12.59
N LYS A 44 -10.83 -12.59 12.86
CA LYS A 44 -9.39 -12.36 12.60
C LYS A 44 -8.58 -13.45 13.32
N PRO A 45 -7.58 -14.08 12.66
CA PRO A 45 -6.71 -15.02 13.33
C PRO A 45 -6.07 -14.36 14.55
N GLN A 46 -6.12 -15.05 15.68
CA GLN A 46 -5.41 -14.68 16.90
C GLN A 46 -4.16 -15.57 16.95
N TYR A 47 -2.97 -14.98 16.90
CA TYR A 47 -1.71 -15.74 16.89
C TYR A 47 -1.11 -15.86 18.29
N PHE A 48 -1.35 -14.88 19.16
CA PHE A 48 -0.79 -14.82 20.50
C PHE A 48 -1.87 -14.97 21.58
N SER A 49 -1.46 -15.36 22.79
CA SER A 49 -2.37 -15.45 23.94
C SER A 49 -2.99 -14.10 24.30
N ASP A 50 -2.20 -13.03 24.23
CA ASP A 50 -2.65 -11.66 24.46
C ASP A 50 -3.07 -10.98 23.14
N PRO A 51 -4.37 -10.63 22.98
CA PRO A 51 -4.85 -9.90 21.81
C PRO A 51 -4.18 -8.54 21.57
N ALA A 52 -3.55 -7.93 22.58
CA ALA A 52 -2.80 -6.69 22.40
C ALA A 52 -1.54 -6.90 21.54
N ILE A 53 -0.88 -8.05 21.65
CA ILE A 53 0.30 -8.41 20.85
C ILE A 53 -0.07 -8.58 19.38
N ASP A 54 -1.20 -9.25 19.11
CA ASP A 54 -1.70 -9.37 17.73
C ASP A 54 -1.98 -8.00 17.11
N LYS A 55 -2.61 -7.07 17.85
CA LYS A 55 -2.84 -5.70 17.37
C LYS A 55 -1.54 -4.97 17.06
N LEU A 56 -0.54 -5.07 17.95
CA LEU A 56 0.78 -4.47 17.74
C LEU A 56 1.48 -5.06 16.50
N LEU A 57 1.38 -6.38 16.29
CA LEU A 57 1.90 -7.04 15.10
C LEU A 57 1.23 -6.48 13.84
N TRP A 58 -0.10 -6.38 13.81
CA TRP A 58 -0.82 -5.82 12.67
C TRP A 58 -0.42 -4.37 12.38
N MET A 59 -0.30 -3.53 13.41
CA MET A 59 0.18 -2.15 13.25
C MET A 59 1.60 -2.11 12.67
N THR A 60 2.50 -2.96 13.17
CA THR A 60 3.89 -3.03 12.69
C THR A 60 3.99 -3.50 11.24
N LEU A 61 3.20 -4.50 10.85
CA LEU A 61 3.13 -4.98 9.47
C LEU A 61 2.61 -3.91 8.52
N THR A 62 1.54 -3.22 8.89
CA THR A 62 1.01 -2.10 8.09
C THR A 62 2.05 -0.98 7.94
N LEU A 63 2.75 -0.61 9.01
CA LEU A 63 3.83 0.38 8.94
C LEU A 63 4.99 -0.07 8.04
N MET A 64 5.35 -1.35 8.09
CA MET A 64 6.39 -1.92 7.21
C MET A 64 5.98 -1.86 5.74
N GLU A 65 4.72 -2.16 5.43
CA GLU A 65 4.17 -2.07 4.07
C GLU A 65 4.24 -0.63 3.54
N GLU A 66 3.75 0.34 4.33
CA GLU A 66 3.79 1.76 3.96
C GLU A 66 5.22 2.28 3.79
N LEU A 67 6.15 1.84 4.65
CA LEU A 67 7.58 2.18 4.53
C LEU A 67 8.19 1.59 3.26
N SER A 68 7.83 0.35 2.90
CA SER A 68 8.30 -0.29 1.68
C SER A 68 7.87 0.49 0.44
N VAL A 69 6.57 0.81 0.34
CA VAL A 69 6.02 1.59 -0.78
C VAL A 69 6.66 2.99 -0.85
N THR A 70 6.90 3.63 0.30
CA THR A 70 7.60 4.92 0.37
C THR A 70 9.02 4.83 -0.16
N ARG A 71 9.77 3.76 0.19
CA ARG A 71 11.12 3.52 -0.30
C ARG A 71 11.16 3.29 -1.82
N ASP A 72 10.22 2.52 -2.35
CA ASP A 72 10.10 2.29 -3.80
C ASP A 72 9.77 3.59 -4.55
N ARG A 73 8.92 4.43 -3.96
CA ARG A 73 8.62 5.76 -4.50
C ARG A 73 9.85 6.67 -4.50
N LEU A 74 10.67 6.65 -3.44
CA LEU A 74 11.92 7.40 -3.38
C LEU A 74 12.93 6.92 -4.44
N ASP A 75 13.12 5.60 -4.59
CA ASP A 75 13.98 5.03 -5.65
C ASP A 75 13.50 5.45 -7.05
N THR A 76 12.18 5.49 -7.27
CA THR A 76 11.61 6.01 -8.53
C THR A 76 11.97 7.47 -8.76
N VAL A 77 11.89 8.32 -7.74
CA VAL A 77 12.27 9.74 -7.83
C VAL A 77 13.75 9.87 -8.16
N GLU A 78 14.63 9.13 -7.48
CA GLU A 78 16.08 9.13 -7.75
C GLU A 78 16.40 8.73 -9.19
N ARG A 79 15.76 7.67 -9.71
CA ARG A 79 15.94 7.21 -11.09
C ARG A 79 15.47 8.23 -12.11
N LEU A 80 14.35 8.91 -11.85
CA LEU A 80 13.82 9.96 -12.72
C LEU A 80 14.72 11.20 -12.73
N LEU A 81 15.33 11.56 -11.60
CA LEU A 81 16.29 12.67 -11.54
C LEU A 81 17.59 12.30 -12.27
N ALA A 82 18.07 11.06 -12.12
CA ALA A 82 19.24 10.56 -12.82
C ALA A 82 19.03 10.47 -14.34
N SER A 83 17.86 10.00 -14.80
CA SER A 83 17.55 9.92 -16.23
C SER A 83 17.48 11.30 -16.89
N LYS A 84 17.03 12.31 -16.14
CA LYS A 84 17.05 13.72 -16.54
C LYS A 84 18.43 14.39 -16.37
N LYS A 85 19.44 13.65 -15.88
CA LYS A 85 20.81 14.13 -15.61
C LYS A 85 20.86 15.31 -14.63
N LEU A 86 19.89 15.39 -13.70
CA LEU A 86 19.81 16.46 -12.71
C LEU A 86 20.56 16.13 -11.42
N LEU A 87 20.57 14.86 -11.02
CA LEU A 87 21.18 14.40 -9.78
C LEU A 87 21.58 12.93 -9.93
N ARG A 88 22.80 12.55 -9.55
CA ARG A 88 23.24 11.15 -9.51
C ARG A 88 22.97 10.57 -8.12
N LYS A 89 22.65 9.28 -8.07
CA LYS A 89 22.48 8.56 -6.80
C LYS A 89 23.68 8.67 -5.87
N ALA A 90 24.90 8.61 -6.42
CA ALA A 90 26.13 8.76 -5.63
C ALA A 90 26.26 10.14 -4.94
N GLU A 91 25.66 11.20 -5.50
CA GLU A 91 25.65 12.52 -4.87
C GLU A 91 24.73 12.55 -3.64
N ILE A 92 23.63 11.78 -3.68
CA ILE A 92 22.72 11.61 -2.53
C ILE A 92 23.41 10.81 -1.42
N GLU A 93 24.02 9.66 -1.76
CA GLU A 93 24.70 8.79 -0.79
C GLU A 93 25.92 9.49 -0.14
N GLY A 94 26.60 10.35 -0.89
CA GLY A 94 27.74 11.13 -0.41
C GLY A 94 27.36 12.44 0.29
N TRP A 95 26.09 12.85 0.24
CA TRP A 95 25.66 14.12 0.80
C TRP A 95 25.79 14.13 2.32
N LYS A 96 26.35 15.20 2.86
CA LYS A 96 26.47 15.44 4.29
C LYS A 96 25.69 16.69 4.67
N PRO A 97 24.81 16.63 5.68
CA PRO A 97 24.13 17.82 6.17
C PRO A 97 25.14 18.81 6.72
N ASP A 98 24.94 20.10 6.42
CA ASP A 98 25.56 21.18 7.14
C ASP A 98 24.82 21.44 8.48
N ALA A 99 25.31 22.42 9.25
CA ALA A 99 24.74 22.74 10.55
C ALA A 99 23.27 23.18 10.48
N GLU A 100 22.89 23.89 9.41
CA GLU A 100 21.52 24.35 9.19
C GLU A 100 20.60 23.17 8.88
N ALA A 101 20.96 22.33 7.91
CA ALA A 101 20.19 21.15 7.55
C ALA A 101 20.05 20.16 8.72
N GLU A 102 21.07 20.00 9.56
CA GLU A 102 20.95 19.16 10.75
C GLU A 102 19.99 19.77 11.79
N ALA A 103 20.06 21.07 12.03
CA ALA A 103 19.13 21.75 12.94
C ALA A 103 17.67 21.62 12.46
N GLU A 104 17.42 21.79 11.17
CA GLU A 104 16.10 21.57 10.57
C GLU A 104 15.61 20.14 10.76
N ARG A 105 16.49 19.15 10.57
CA ARG A 105 16.16 17.73 10.76
C ARG A 105 15.86 17.42 12.22
N VAL A 106 16.64 17.93 13.17
CA VAL A 106 16.39 17.78 14.61
C VAL A 106 15.02 18.35 14.95
N ALA A 107 14.72 19.57 14.51
CA ALA A 107 13.45 20.22 14.78
C ALA A 107 12.27 19.45 14.15
N ALA A 108 12.43 18.97 12.90
CA ALA A 108 11.41 18.18 12.23
C ALA A 108 11.14 16.83 12.92
N ARG A 109 12.20 16.12 13.35
CA ARG A 109 12.10 14.88 14.13
C ARG A 109 11.41 15.12 15.47
N GLY A 110 11.80 16.16 16.20
CA GLY A 110 11.15 16.56 17.46
C GLY A 110 9.66 16.77 17.29
N ARG A 111 9.26 17.63 16.34
CA ARG A 111 7.84 17.88 16.02
C ARG A 111 7.08 16.60 15.64
N TYR A 112 7.73 15.66 14.95
CA TYR A 112 7.11 14.38 14.58
C TYR A 112 6.87 13.50 15.81
N VAL A 113 7.89 13.34 16.67
CA VAL A 113 7.79 12.59 17.92
C VAL A 113 6.72 13.19 18.83
N ASP A 114 6.69 14.52 18.98
CA ASP A 114 5.69 15.20 19.81
C ASP A 114 4.26 14.92 19.34
N ARG A 115 4.02 14.93 18.02
CA ARG A 115 2.71 14.60 17.45
C ARG A 115 2.32 13.14 17.69
N MET A 116 3.27 12.21 17.56
CA MET A 116 3.05 10.78 17.78
C MET A 116 2.77 10.47 19.26
N MET A 117 3.48 11.13 20.17
CA MET A 117 3.44 10.87 21.61
C MET A 117 2.46 11.75 22.37
N ARG A 118 1.74 12.64 21.69
CA ARG A 118 0.84 13.62 22.33
C ARG A 118 -0.16 13.01 23.30
N ALA A 119 -0.76 11.87 22.97
CA ALA A 119 -1.70 11.18 23.86
C ALA A 119 -1.01 10.67 25.13
N MET A 120 0.16 10.06 25.00
CA MET A 120 0.95 9.60 26.14
C MET A 120 1.43 10.77 27.02
N HIS A 121 1.83 11.90 26.42
CA HIS A 121 2.21 13.09 27.17
C HIS A 121 1.03 13.64 27.99
N ALA A 122 -0.18 13.66 27.43
CA ALA A 122 -1.38 14.08 28.15
C ALA A 122 -1.70 13.15 29.32
N GLU A 123 -1.64 11.83 29.11
CA GLU A 123 -1.81 10.83 30.19
C GLU A 123 -0.75 11.01 31.30
N LEU A 124 0.51 11.27 30.92
CA LEU A 124 1.58 11.50 31.88
C LEU A 124 1.39 12.80 32.67
N GLU A 125 0.90 13.87 32.06
CA GLU A 125 0.60 15.14 32.74
C GLU A 125 -0.55 15.01 33.75
N GLU A 126 -1.57 14.22 33.41
CA GLU A 126 -2.69 13.86 34.29
C GLU A 126 -2.19 13.03 35.49
N ILE A 127 -1.39 11.99 35.24
CA ILE A 127 -0.80 11.15 36.28
C ILE A 127 0.18 11.94 37.16
N ALA A 128 0.97 12.84 36.57
CA ALA A 128 1.92 13.69 37.27
C ALA A 128 1.25 14.86 38.02
N GLY A 129 -0.08 14.98 37.98
CA GLY A 129 -0.85 15.94 38.75
C GLY A 129 -0.59 17.41 38.38
N ARG A 130 -0.13 17.68 37.15
CA ARG A 130 0.25 19.04 36.71
C ARG A 130 -0.86 19.83 36.00
N GLY A 131 -2.08 19.29 35.91
CA GLY A 131 -3.16 19.98 35.20
C GLY A 131 -4.58 19.48 35.48
N MET A 132 -5.03 19.49 36.73
CA MET A 132 -6.46 19.49 37.03
C MET A 132 -6.81 20.77 37.79
N PRO A 133 -7.72 21.64 37.30
CA PRO A 133 -8.44 22.51 38.20
C PRO A 133 -9.15 21.63 39.23
N LYS A 134 -8.92 21.89 40.52
CA LYS A 134 -9.30 20.95 41.59
C LYS A 134 -10.79 20.99 41.92
N SER A 135 -11.59 21.79 41.22
CA SER A 135 -13.02 21.90 41.46
C SER A 135 -13.79 22.29 40.20
N GLU A 136 -15.06 21.85 40.16
CA GLU A 136 -16.03 22.21 39.12
C GLU A 136 -16.22 23.74 38.99
N GLU A 137 -16.04 24.47 40.09
CA GLU A 137 -16.13 25.94 40.14
C GLU A 137 -15.05 26.63 39.28
N GLU A 138 -13.83 26.08 39.26
CA GLU A 138 -12.70 26.64 38.51
C GLU A 138 -12.82 26.33 36.99
N VAL A 139 -13.51 25.24 36.64
CA VAL A 139 -13.86 24.91 35.25
C VAL A 139 -14.95 25.84 34.72
N VAL A 140 -15.96 26.17 35.53
CA VAL A 140 -17.05 27.09 35.16
C VAL A 140 -16.53 28.51 34.96
N ALA A 141 -15.66 28.99 35.85
CA ALA A 141 -15.09 30.34 35.76
C ALA A 141 -14.23 30.58 34.50
N ALA A 142 -13.54 29.55 33.99
CA ALA A 142 -12.69 29.65 32.80
C ALA A 142 -13.48 29.69 31.47
N VAL A 143 -14.76 29.29 31.48
CA VAL A 143 -15.64 29.30 30.29
C VAL A 143 -16.46 30.59 30.20
N GLU A 144 -16.72 31.24 31.35
CA GLU A 144 -17.52 32.46 31.43
C GLU A 144 -16.71 33.76 31.25
N SER A 145 -15.37 33.68 31.20
CA SER A 145 -14.45 34.79 30.87
C SER A 145 -14.08 34.82 29.39
#